data_AF-D6Z736-F1
#
_entry.id   AF-D6Z736-F1
#
_cell.length_a   1.000
_cell.length_b   1.000
_cell.length_c   1.000
_cell.angle_alpha   90.00
_cell.angle_beta   90.00
_cell.angle_gamma   90.00
#
_symmetry.space_group_name_H-M   'P 1'
#
loop_
_entity.id
_entity.type
_entity.pdbx_description
1 polymer ?
#
loop_
_entity_poly.entity_id
_entity_poly.type
_entity_poly.pdbx_seq_one_letter_code
_entity_poly.pdbx_strand_id
1 'polypeptide(L)'
;MSTALLFGITGLLLFLLGLVALFGPEGTLRRILAVNISGSGIFLLMISVAYNPGGEPDAVIHALVLTGIVITVSITGFALALAGQAGEDDGSGEDNPAPEPPPARRESGSDGFNLGDAPPP
;
A
#
# COMPACT_ATOMS: atom_id res chain seq x y z
N MET A 1 0.90 34.35 -21.04
CA MET A 1 1.62 33.62 -19.98
C MET A 1 2.52 32.60 -20.66
N SER A 2 3.81 32.55 -20.41
CA SER A 2 4.69 31.64 -21.15
C SER A 2 4.35 30.19 -20.81
N THR A 3 4.07 29.39 -21.83
CA THR A 3 3.67 27.97 -21.69
C THR A 3 4.73 27.17 -20.93
N ALA A 4 6.02 27.50 -21.13
CA ALA A 4 7.11 26.97 -20.31
C ALA A 4 6.88 27.20 -18.81
N LEU A 5 6.55 28.42 -18.37
CA LEU A 5 6.31 28.66 -16.94
C LEU A 5 5.10 27.88 -16.41
N LEU A 6 4.06 27.68 -17.22
CA LEU A 6 2.93 26.85 -16.83
C LEU A 6 3.34 25.40 -16.59
N PHE A 7 4.09 24.80 -17.53
CA PHE A 7 4.58 23.43 -17.37
C PHE A 7 5.60 23.32 -16.24
N GLY A 8 6.50 24.28 -16.11
CA GLY A 8 7.51 24.32 -15.06
C GLY A 8 6.90 24.42 -13.67
N ILE A 9 5.97 25.36 -13.44
CA ILE A 9 5.31 25.51 -12.14
C ILE A 9 4.44 24.28 -11.83
N THR A 10 3.69 23.77 -12.81
CA THR A 10 2.85 22.58 -12.60
C THR A 10 3.70 21.35 -12.28
N GLY A 11 4.79 21.14 -13.01
CA GLY A 11 5.73 20.04 -12.76
C GLY A 11 6.39 20.15 -11.39
N LEU A 12 6.80 21.36 -10.98
CA LEU A 12 7.36 21.61 -9.65
C LEU A 12 6.35 21.32 -8.54
N LEU A 13 5.10 21.78 -8.69
CA LEU A 13 4.04 21.52 -7.70
C LEU A 13 3.75 20.03 -7.56
N LEU A 14 3.65 19.30 -8.67
CA LEU A 14 3.45 17.85 -8.65
C LEU A 14 4.63 17.11 -8.02
N PHE A 15 5.87 17.53 -8.34
CA PHE A 15 7.07 16.95 -7.75
C PHE A 15 7.08 17.11 -6.22
N LEU A 16 6.85 18.34 -5.74
CA LEU A 16 6.83 18.63 -4.31
C LEU A 16 5.67 17.93 -3.60
N LEU A 17 4.48 17.88 -4.22
CA LEU A 17 3.32 17.18 -3.67
C LEU A 17 3.59 15.68 -3.51
N GLY A 18 4.13 15.04 -4.54
CA GLY A 18 4.54 13.64 -4.49
C GLY A 18 5.63 13.40 -3.44
N LEU A 19 6.61 14.31 -3.34
CA LEU A 19 7.67 14.22 -2.34
C LEU A 19 7.13 14.32 -0.91
N VAL A 20 6.22 15.25 -0.64
CA VAL A 20 5.53 15.37 0.67
C VAL A 20 4.71 14.12 0.97
N ALA A 21 4.00 13.57 -0.02
CA ALA A 21 3.21 12.35 0.14
C ALA A 21 4.08 11.11 0.44
N LEU A 22 5.32 11.09 -0.04
CA LEU A 22 6.28 9.99 0.15
C LEU A 22 6.77 9.89 1.61
N PHE A 23 6.97 11.03 2.27
CA PHE A 23 7.43 11.10 3.66
C PHE A 23 6.31 10.95 4.71
N GLY A 24 5.06 10.82 4.28
CA GLY A 24 3.92 10.61 5.19
C GLY A 24 3.89 9.21 5.84
N PRO A 25 3.18 9.05 6.97
CA PRO A 25 3.10 7.79 7.73
C PRO A 25 2.20 6.71 7.10
N GLU A 26 2.10 6.64 5.78
CA GLU A 26 1.04 5.90 5.10
C GLU A 26 1.52 4.67 4.31
N GLY A 27 0.59 3.76 4.03
CA GLY A 27 0.84 2.41 3.52
C GLY A 27 1.54 2.33 2.16
N THR A 28 2.02 1.12 1.84
CA THR A 28 2.85 0.81 0.66
C THR A 28 2.25 1.32 -0.65
N LEU A 29 0.95 1.17 -0.86
CA LEU A 29 0.25 1.64 -2.06
C LEU A 29 0.38 3.16 -2.25
N ARG A 30 0.21 3.94 -1.18
CA ARG A 30 0.33 5.40 -1.26
C ARG A 30 1.77 5.83 -1.52
N ARG A 31 2.77 5.14 -0.93
CA ARG A 31 4.18 5.40 -1.23
C ARG A 31 4.49 5.15 -2.70
N ILE A 32 4.00 4.06 -3.27
CA ILE A 32 4.15 3.74 -4.71
C ILE A 32 3.53 4.86 -5.56
N LEU A 33 2.31 5.30 -5.21
CA LEU A 33 1.64 6.39 -5.92
C LEU A 33 2.39 7.73 -5.79
N ALA A 34 2.95 8.02 -4.62
CA ALA A 34 3.71 9.23 -4.34
C ALA A 34 4.98 9.32 -5.20
N VAL A 35 5.69 8.19 -5.39
CA VAL A 35 6.84 8.10 -6.31
C VAL A 35 6.42 8.34 -7.76
N ASN A 36 5.26 7.83 -8.18
CA ASN A 36 4.77 8.03 -9.55
C ASN A 36 4.39 9.49 -9.81
N ILE A 37 3.74 10.14 -8.84
CA ILE A 37 3.37 11.57 -8.92
C ILE A 37 4.63 12.44 -8.96
N SER A 38 5.63 12.15 -8.12
CA SER A 38 6.88 12.90 -8.14
C SER A 38 7.63 12.74 -9.46
N GLY A 39 7.71 11.52 -9.99
CA GLY A 39 8.29 11.24 -11.32
C GLY A 39 7.57 11.98 -12.45
N SER A 40 6.23 12.02 -12.44
CA SER A 40 5.44 12.77 -13.41
C SER A 40 5.74 14.28 -13.38
N GLY A 41 5.99 14.84 -12.18
CA GLY A 41 6.44 16.22 -12.01
C GLY A 41 7.79 16.49 -12.67
N ILE A 42 8.76 15.57 -12.54
CA ILE A 42 10.08 15.66 -13.19
C ILE A 42 9.92 15.65 -14.72
N PHE A 43 9.08 14.79 -15.27
CA PHE A 43 8.82 14.75 -16.72
C PHE A 43 8.23 16.06 -17.25
N LEU A 44 7.30 16.67 -16.51
CA LEU A 44 6.76 18.00 -16.84
C LEU A 44 7.82 19.10 -16.77
N LEU A 45 8.74 19.04 -15.81
CA LEU A 45 9.89 19.97 -15.74
C LEU A 45 10.80 19.81 -16.96
N MET A 46 11.08 18.58 -17.40
CA MET A 46 11.87 18.35 -18.61
C MET A 46 11.19 18.89 -19.87
N ILE A 47 9.87 18.68 -20.01
CA ILE A 47 9.09 19.25 -21.12
C ILE A 47 9.12 20.79 -21.10
N SER A 48 9.05 21.39 -19.91
CA SER A 48 9.21 22.84 -19.76
C SER A 48 10.56 23.35 -20.27
N VAL A 49 11.63 22.58 -20.07
CA VAL A 49 12.98 22.92 -20.55
C VAL A 49 13.10 22.71 -22.07
N ALA A 50 12.48 21.66 -22.61
CA ALA A 50 12.42 21.39 -24.04
C ALA A 50 11.48 22.31 -24.81
N TYR A 51 10.70 23.16 -24.13
CA TYR A 51 9.72 24.03 -24.76
C TYR A 51 10.40 25.14 -25.55
N ASN A 52 10.35 25.01 -26.89
CA ASN A 52 10.91 25.98 -27.82
C ASN A 52 9.82 26.52 -28.78
N PRO A 53 9.13 27.62 -28.42
CA PRO A 53 8.08 28.19 -29.26
C PRO A 53 8.72 28.91 -30.46
N GLY A 54 8.72 28.26 -31.63
CA GLY A 54 9.24 28.82 -32.89
C GLY A 54 10.50 28.14 -33.43
N GLY A 55 11.01 27.12 -32.74
CA GLY A 55 12.10 26.28 -33.22
C GLY A 55 11.70 24.79 -33.31
N GLU A 56 12.65 23.97 -33.73
CA GLU A 56 12.45 22.52 -33.77
C GLU A 56 12.42 21.95 -32.34
N PRO A 57 11.50 21.02 -32.03
CA PRO A 57 11.44 20.39 -30.71
C PRO A 57 12.72 19.60 -30.40
N ASP A 58 13.17 19.63 -29.15
CA ASP A 58 14.31 18.80 -28.71
C ASP A 58 13.91 17.31 -28.71
N ALA A 59 14.39 16.57 -29.72
CA ALA A 59 14.12 15.15 -29.89
C ALA A 59 14.71 14.30 -28.75
N VAL A 60 15.83 14.71 -28.16
CA VAL A 60 16.52 13.95 -27.10
C VAL A 60 15.72 14.03 -25.81
N ILE A 61 15.32 15.24 -25.40
CA ILE A 61 14.54 15.42 -24.17
C ILE A 61 13.17 14.75 -24.29
N HIS A 62 12.52 14.82 -25.46
CA HIS A 62 11.25 14.12 -25.68
C HIS A 62 11.40 12.59 -25.62
N ALA A 63 12.45 12.02 -26.22
CA ALA A 63 12.72 10.58 -26.13
C ALA A 63 13.02 10.15 -24.69
N LEU A 64 13.77 10.96 -23.94
CA LEU A 64 14.08 10.69 -22.54
C LEU A 64 12.81 10.71 -21.67
N VAL A 65 11.91 11.67 -21.89
CA VAL A 65 10.63 11.71 -21.18
C VAL A 65 9.76 10.50 -21.51
N LEU A 66 9.63 10.11 -22.78
CA LEU A 66 8.81 8.97 -23.19
C LEU A 66 9.33 7.65 -22.61
N THR A 67 10.66 7.44 -22.66
CA THR A 67 11.28 6.26 -22.05
C THR A 67 11.13 6.27 -20.53
N GLY A 68 11.33 7.41 -19.89
CA GLY A 68 11.11 7.59 -18.46
C GLY A 68 9.68 7.25 -18.02
N ILE A 69 8.66 7.71 -18.76
CA ILE A 69 7.25 7.41 -18.46
C ILE A 69 7.02 5.89 -18.48
N VAL A 70 7.47 5.18 -19.51
CA VAL A 70 7.31 3.72 -19.60
C VAL A 70 8.04 3.00 -18.46
N ILE A 71 9.25 3.43 -18.11
CA ILE A 71 10.04 2.85 -17.00
C ILE A 71 9.31 3.06 -15.66
N THR A 72 8.83 4.27 -15.38
CA THR A 72 8.14 4.57 -14.11
C THR A 72 6.83 3.79 -13.94
N VAL A 73 6.03 3.63 -15.00
CA VAL A 73 4.82 2.79 -14.99
C VAL A 73 5.20 1.32 -14.76
N SER A 74 6.27 0.84 -15.38
CA SER A 74 6.73 -0.55 -15.22
C SER A 74 7.20 -0.84 -13.78
N ILE A 75 7.98 0.07 -13.20
CA ILE A 75 8.41 0.00 -11.79
C ILE A 75 7.21 0.04 -10.85
N THR A 76 6.20 0.86 -11.16
CA THR A 76 4.95 0.94 -10.38
C THR A 76 4.22 -0.41 -10.38
N GLY A 77 4.04 -1.02 -11.56
CA GLY A 77 3.43 -2.35 -11.68
C GLY A 77 4.24 -3.43 -10.94
N PHE A 78 5.57 -3.40 -11.06
CA PHE A 78 6.46 -4.30 -10.34
C PHE A 78 6.36 -4.14 -8.81
N ALA A 79 6.36 -2.90 -8.31
CA ALA A 79 6.23 -2.61 -6.90
C ALA A 79 4.87 -3.06 -6.34
N LEU A 80 3.79 -2.91 -7.12
CA LEU A 80 2.46 -3.41 -6.74
C LEU A 80 2.40 -4.93 -6.71
N ALA A 81 3.00 -5.61 -7.70
CA ALA A 81 3.08 -7.07 -7.71
C ALA A 81 3.83 -7.61 -6.48
N LEU A 82 4.95 -6.96 -6.12
CA LEU A 82 5.71 -7.32 -4.93
C LEU A 82 4.95 -7.01 -3.63
N ALA A 83 4.23 -5.89 -3.57
CA ALA A 83 3.43 -5.51 -2.42
C ALA A 83 2.21 -6.43 -2.20
N GLY A 84 1.60 -6.94 -3.28
CA GLY A 84 0.54 -7.94 -3.21
C GLY A 84 1.05 -9.26 -2.64
N GLN A 85 2.14 -9.80 -3.23
CA GLN A 85 2.77 -11.03 -2.75
C GLN A 85 3.16 -10.97 -1.27
N ALA A 86 3.68 -9.82 -0.81
CA ALA A 86 4.07 -9.65 0.59
C ALA A 86 2.89 -9.65 1.57
N GLY A 87 1.68 -9.30 1.13
CA GLY A 87 0.48 -9.32 1.97
C GLY A 87 -0.22 -10.69 2.03
N GLU A 88 0.04 -11.57 1.06
CA GLU A 88 -0.56 -12.90 0.98
C GLU A 88 0.06 -13.91 1.97
N ASP A 89 1.27 -13.66 2.50
CA ASP A 89 1.92 -14.52 3.50
C ASP A 89 1.45 -14.29 4.95
N ASP A 90 0.82 -13.14 5.26
CA ASP A 90 0.35 -12.80 6.63
C ASP A 90 -1.09 -13.28 6.94
N GLY A 91 -1.84 -13.76 5.93
CA GLY A 91 -3.29 -14.01 6.04
C GLY A 91 -3.74 -15.42 6.47
N SER A 92 -2.84 -16.35 6.82
CA SER A 92 -3.19 -17.77 7.03
C SER A 92 -3.12 -18.27 8.49
N GLY A 93 -2.92 -17.39 9.47
CA GLY A 93 -2.74 -17.77 10.89
C GLY A 93 -3.91 -17.54 11.85
N GLU A 94 -4.89 -16.69 11.51
CA GLU A 94 -5.88 -16.19 12.48
C GLU A 94 -7.33 -16.44 12.04
N ASP A 95 -7.67 -17.70 11.76
CA ASP A 95 -9.09 -18.13 11.78
C ASP A 95 -9.24 -19.59 12.25
N ASN A 96 -8.29 -20.09 13.05
CA ASN A 96 -8.51 -21.32 13.82
C ASN A 96 -9.01 -20.91 15.21
N PRO A 97 -10.33 -20.91 15.48
CA PRO A 97 -10.80 -20.74 16.84
C PRO A 97 -10.09 -21.79 17.71
N ALA A 98 -9.50 -21.34 18.81
CA ALA A 98 -8.78 -22.21 19.74
C ALA A 98 -9.62 -23.46 20.01
N PRO A 99 -9.02 -24.68 20.05
CA PRO A 99 -9.77 -25.89 20.36
C PRO A 99 -10.56 -25.64 21.64
N GLU A 100 -11.89 -25.74 21.57
CA GLU A 100 -12.74 -25.54 22.74
C GLU A 100 -12.19 -26.41 23.88
N PRO A 101 -12.00 -25.85 25.09
CA PRO A 101 -11.50 -26.62 26.20
C PRO A 101 -12.44 -27.82 26.42
N PRO A 102 -11.90 -29.05 26.60
CA PRO A 102 -12.71 -30.24 26.81
C PRO A 102 -13.76 -29.96 27.89
N PRO A 103 -15.04 -30.31 27.66
CA PRO A 103 -16.09 -30.02 28.62
C PRO A 103 -15.66 -30.54 29.98
N ALA A 104 -15.55 -29.62 30.95
CA ALA A 104 -15.16 -29.95 32.31
C ALA A 104 -16.05 -31.10 32.76
N ARG A 105 -15.41 -32.26 32.99
CA ARG A 105 -16.07 -33.45 33.51
C ARG A 105 -16.75 -33.00 34.80
N ARG A 106 -18.07 -32.82 34.74
CA ARG A 106 -18.88 -32.62 35.94
C ARG A 106 -18.68 -33.88 36.75
N GLU A 107 -17.89 -33.79 37.80
CA GLU A 107 -18.00 -34.69 38.93
C GLU A 107 -19.39 -34.40 39.52
N SER A 108 -20.41 -34.97 38.88
CA SER A 108 -21.76 -35.02 39.43
C SER A 108 -21.60 -35.79 40.71
N GLY A 109 -21.77 -35.05 41.80
CA GLY A 109 -21.50 -35.48 43.14
C GLY A 109 -22.10 -36.85 43.39
N SER A 110 -21.38 -37.61 44.21
CA SER A 110 -21.97 -38.61 45.06
C SER A 110 -23.11 -37.97 45.84
N ASP A 111 -24.30 -37.97 45.23
CA ASP A 111 -25.55 -37.78 45.94
C ASP A 111 -25.54 -38.82 47.04
N GLY A 112 -25.38 -38.33 48.26
CA GLY A 112 -25.27 -39.13 49.45
C GLY A 112 -26.43 -40.10 49.50
N PHE A 113 -26.12 -41.38 49.30
CA PHE A 113 -26.95 -42.46 49.78
C PHE A 113 -27.00 -42.30 51.31
N ASN A 114 -28.00 -41.57 51.78
CA ASN A 114 -28.22 -41.29 53.18
C ASN A 114 -28.71 -42.60 53.81
N LEU A 115 -27.75 -43.39 54.30
CA LEU A 115 -27.96 -44.64 55.02
C LEU A 115 -28.48 -44.33 56.44
N GLY A 116 -29.57 -43.56 56.54
CA GLY A 116 -30.13 -43.04 57.78
C GLY A 116 -31.59 -43.41 58.04
N ASP A 117 -32.33 -43.87 57.03
CA ASP A 117 -33.76 -44.19 57.15
C ASP A 117 -34.00 -45.69 57.41
N ALA A 118 -33.25 -46.29 58.34
CA ALA A 118 -33.61 -47.60 58.88
C ALA A 118 -34.58 -47.41 60.05
N PRO A 119 -35.84 -47.90 59.97
CA PRO A 119 -36.76 -47.81 61.09
C PRO A 119 -36.25 -48.66 62.27
N PRO A 120 -36.40 -48.18 63.52
CA PRO A 120 -35.98 -48.93 64.70
C PRO A 120 -36.83 -50.22 64.88
N PRO A 121 -36.30 -51.22 65.61
CA PRO A 121 -36.89 -52.56 65.74
C PRO A 121 -38.23 -52.60 66.48
#